data_AF-A0A662T366-F1
#
_entry.id   AF-A0A662T366-F1
#
_cell.length_a   1.000
_cell.length_b   1.000
_cell.length_c   1.000
_cell.angle_alpha   90.00
_cell.angle_beta   90.00
_cell.angle_gamma   90.00
#
_symmetry.space_group_name_H-M   'P 1'
#
loop_
_entity.id
_entity.type
_entity.pdbx_description
1 polymer ?
#
loop_
_entity_poly.entity_id
_entity_poly.type
_entity_poly.pdbx_seq_one_letter_code
_entity_poly.pdbx_strand_id
1 'polypeptide(L)'
;MGFRDRWVDWGNGSGFYNLRVDDVSIQVFRNGFALIILPRYENIESSDLLSHVFRDLYKAISYLYNIGIVVDLDSIKQVNQEYAFNHGYLDDVLRGRPKKARVELDRDARGLFNKLDQKAKAWIDRSYGDLEIETNDLEYARRLLLMPEIIYNLDKKLAPILEELSNQIRLHLEVEERTLSTLEKLSRYIEELRDLQRRPSLFKRILNWFRRWFG
;
A
#
# COMPACT_ATOMS: atom_id res chain seq x y z
N MET A 1 46.37 -4.00 25.70
CA MET A 1 45.88 -4.44 24.38
C MET A 1 45.91 -3.25 23.45
N GLY A 2 46.67 -3.29 22.36
CA GLY A 2 46.78 -2.18 21.42
C GLY A 2 45.54 -2.13 20.52
N PHE A 3 44.92 -0.95 20.39
CA PHE A 3 43.87 -0.67 19.41
C PHE A 3 44.38 -1.03 18.01
N ARG A 4 43.79 -2.04 17.39
CA ARG A 4 44.05 -2.43 15.98
C ARG A 4 43.08 -1.77 15.02
N ASP A 5 42.39 -0.71 15.46
CA ASP A 5 41.31 -0.10 14.72
C ASP A 5 41.80 1.16 14.01
N ARG A 6 41.49 1.24 12.71
CA ARG A 6 41.87 2.36 11.85
C ARG A 6 40.85 3.48 11.98
N TRP A 7 41.34 4.67 12.27
CA TRP A 7 40.60 5.90 12.06
C TRP A 7 40.23 6.01 10.57
N VAL A 8 38.95 6.16 10.28
CA VAL A 8 38.42 6.43 8.93
C VAL A 8 38.21 7.94 8.83
N ASP A 9 39.06 8.61 8.04
CA ASP A 9 38.99 10.06 7.81
C ASP A 9 38.17 10.36 6.53
N TRP A 10 37.30 11.36 6.59
CA TRP A 10 36.52 11.85 5.46
C TRP A 10 37.17 13.05 4.74
N GLY A 11 38.39 13.44 5.13
CA GLY A 11 39.18 14.49 4.46
C GLY A 11 38.81 15.92 4.85
N ASN A 12 37.88 16.10 5.80
CA ASN A 12 37.44 17.39 6.33
C ASN A 12 37.66 17.50 7.86
N GLY A 13 38.51 16.64 8.43
CA GLY A 13 38.77 16.58 9.87
C GLY A 13 37.69 15.85 10.68
N SER A 14 36.66 15.33 10.02
CA SER A 14 35.66 14.42 10.61
C SER A 14 35.94 12.97 10.20
N GLY A 15 35.51 12.04 11.04
CA GLY A 15 35.78 10.63 10.87
C GLY A 15 35.32 9.82 12.07
N PHE A 16 35.61 8.53 12.05
CA PHE A 16 35.24 7.61 13.11
C PHE A 16 36.28 6.50 13.31
N TYR A 17 36.31 5.95 14.52
CA TYR A 17 36.95 4.67 14.78
C TYR A 17 35.97 3.55 14.43
N ASN A 18 36.37 2.65 13.54
CA ASN A 18 35.56 1.49 13.19
C ASN A 18 36.04 0.28 14.00
N LEU A 19 35.20 -0.17 14.93
CA LEU A 19 35.43 -1.33 15.78
C LEU A 19 34.53 -2.47 15.30
N ARG A 20 34.98 -3.72 15.49
CA ARG A 20 34.19 -4.89 15.12
C ARG A 20 34.19 -5.92 16.24
N VAL A 21 32.99 -6.42 16.56
CA VAL A 21 32.77 -7.44 17.58
C VAL A 21 31.84 -8.47 16.97
N ASP A 22 32.36 -9.66 16.68
CA ASP A 22 31.65 -10.67 15.89
C ASP A 22 31.15 -10.05 14.57
N ASP A 23 29.83 -10.11 14.33
CA ASP A 23 29.17 -9.55 13.15
C ASP A 23 28.65 -8.11 13.36
N VAL A 24 28.84 -7.54 14.55
CA VAL A 24 28.45 -6.15 14.87
C VAL A 24 29.58 -5.20 14.50
N SER A 25 29.24 -4.13 13.78
CA SER A 25 30.15 -3.00 13.51
C SER A 25 29.79 -1.82 14.39
N ILE A 26 30.80 -1.16 14.97
CA ILE A 26 30.61 -0.01 15.85
C ILE A 26 31.46 1.14 15.32
N GLN A 27 30.84 2.28 15.05
CA GLN A 27 31.52 3.49 14.61
C GLN A 27 31.50 4.52 15.72
N VAL A 28 32.66 4.87 16.27
CA VAL A 28 32.79 5.85 17.35
C VAL A 28 33.30 7.18 16.77
N PHE A 29 32.52 8.23 16.93
CA PHE A 29 32.78 9.55 16.39
C PHE A 29 33.41 10.47 17.44
N ARG A 30 34.22 11.45 16.99
CA ARG A 30 34.88 12.42 17.90
C ARG A 30 33.92 13.30 18.70
N ASN A 31 32.71 13.49 18.20
CA ASN A 31 31.66 14.27 18.87
C ASN A 31 30.94 13.48 19.97
N GLY A 32 31.41 12.27 20.32
CA GLY A 32 30.88 11.47 21.41
C GLY A 32 29.73 10.55 21.03
N PHE A 33 29.30 10.52 19.76
CA PHE A 33 28.30 9.55 19.30
C PHE A 33 28.95 8.21 18.93
N ALA A 34 28.22 7.13 19.17
CA ALA A 34 28.54 5.80 18.65
C ALA A 34 27.37 5.29 17.80
N LEU A 35 27.67 4.79 16.59
CA LEU A 35 26.71 4.11 15.74
C LEU A 35 26.98 2.60 15.82
N ILE A 36 26.02 1.85 16.36
CA ILE A 36 26.07 0.39 16.42
C ILE A 36 25.25 -0.15 15.25
N ILE A 37 25.91 -0.90 14.37
CA ILE A 37 25.34 -1.51 13.17
C ILE A 37 25.23 -3.00 13.44
N LEU A 38 23.99 -3.46 13.61
CA LEU A 38 23.67 -4.87 13.83
C LEU A 38 23.66 -5.65 12.50
N PRO A 39 23.94 -6.97 12.53
CA PRO A 39 23.92 -7.79 11.33
C PRO A 39 22.50 -7.94 10.77
N ARG A 40 22.42 -8.41 9.52
CA ARG A 40 21.16 -8.88 8.94
C ARG A 40 20.73 -10.15 9.67
N TYR A 41 19.49 -10.16 10.14
CA TYR A 41 18.88 -11.32 10.79
C TYR A 41 18.10 -12.14 9.77
N GLU A 42 18.54 -13.37 9.51
CA GLU A 42 17.91 -14.27 8.54
C GLU A 42 17.09 -15.36 9.24
N ASN A 43 15.89 -15.63 8.73
CA ASN A 43 15.03 -16.75 9.14
C ASN A 43 14.72 -16.80 10.66
N ILE A 44 14.68 -15.64 11.32
CA ILE A 44 14.37 -15.56 12.75
C ILE A 44 12.87 -15.47 12.94
N GLU A 45 12.34 -16.27 13.87
CA GLU A 45 10.94 -16.14 14.29
C GLU A 45 10.71 -14.73 14.88
N SER A 46 9.56 -14.14 14.58
CA SER A 46 9.25 -12.78 15.02
C SER A 46 9.33 -12.59 16.54
N SER A 47 9.05 -13.65 17.32
CA SER A 47 9.18 -13.69 18.78
C SER A 47 10.62 -13.55 19.28
N ASP A 48 11.60 -13.98 18.48
CA ASP A 48 13.00 -14.04 18.88
C ASP A 48 13.83 -12.88 18.34
N LEU A 49 13.30 -12.10 17.38
CA LEU A 49 14.01 -10.96 16.79
C LEU A 49 14.49 -9.96 17.85
N LEU A 50 13.62 -9.60 18.80
CA LEU A 50 13.99 -8.69 19.88
C LEU A 50 15.12 -9.26 20.74
N SER A 51 15.05 -10.55 21.09
CA SER A 51 16.09 -11.23 21.86
C SER A 51 17.44 -11.21 21.15
N HIS A 52 17.45 -11.43 19.83
CA HIS A 52 18.67 -11.33 19.02
C HIS A 52 19.23 -9.90 19.00
N VAL A 53 18.37 -8.90 18.76
CA VAL A 53 18.75 -7.48 18.75
C VAL A 53 19.34 -7.07 20.09
N PHE A 54 18.68 -7.39 21.21
CA PHE A 54 19.16 -7.03 22.55
C PHE A 54 20.46 -7.73 22.91
N ARG A 55 20.60 -9.02 22.55
CA ARG A 55 21.85 -9.76 22.79
C ARG A 55 23.02 -9.11 22.06
N ASP A 56 22.85 -8.75 20.81
CA ASP A 56 23.93 -8.19 20.00
C ASP A 56 24.24 -6.74 20.40
N LEU A 57 23.22 -5.95 20.79
CA LEU A 57 23.43 -4.65 21.43
C LEU A 57 24.20 -4.76 22.75
N TYR A 58 23.82 -5.70 23.61
CA TYR A 58 24.50 -5.94 24.88
C TYR A 58 25.98 -6.30 24.68
N LYS A 59 26.29 -7.17 23.70
CA LYS A 59 27.66 -7.50 23.33
C LYS A 59 28.45 -6.26 22.90
N ALA A 60 27.87 -5.44 22.02
CA ALA A 60 28.50 -4.22 21.51
C ALA A 60 28.80 -3.22 22.64
N ILE A 61 27.82 -2.98 23.52
CA ILE A 61 27.96 -2.09 24.68
C ILE A 61 29.00 -2.63 25.66
N SER A 62 28.97 -3.92 25.96
CA SER A 62 29.93 -4.57 26.86
C SER A 62 31.35 -4.45 26.31
N TYR A 63 31.52 -4.61 24.99
CA TYR A 63 32.82 -4.42 24.35
C TYR A 63 33.32 -2.98 24.47
N LEU A 64 32.46 -1.98 24.20
CA LEU A 64 32.81 -0.57 24.36
C LEU A 64 33.24 -0.26 25.80
N TYR A 65 32.52 -0.79 26.78
CA TYR A 65 32.87 -0.63 28.19
C TYR A 65 34.24 -1.24 28.52
N ASN A 66 34.53 -2.43 28.01
CA ASN A 66 35.80 -3.13 28.22
C ASN A 66 37.02 -2.37 27.65
N ILE A 67 36.82 -1.55 26.62
CA ILE A 67 37.87 -0.69 26.05
C ILE A 67 37.87 0.74 26.63
N GLY A 68 37.07 0.98 27.68
CA GLY A 68 37.01 2.24 28.42
C GLY A 68 36.05 3.29 27.85
N ILE A 69 35.19 2.93 26.90
CA ILE A 69 34.16 3.82 26.36
C ILE A 69 32.86 3.58 27.14
N VAL A 70 32.42 4.59 27.88
CA VAL A 70 31.16 4.56 28.61
C VAL A 70 30.05 5.05 27.68
N VAL A 71 29.01 4.23 27.51
CA VAL A 71 27.83 4.54 26.69
C VAL A 71 26.68 4.96 27.59
N ASP A 72 26.07 6.10 27.29
CA ASP A 72 24.82 6.51 27.92
C ASP A 72 23.64 5.74 27.33
N LEU A 73 23.09 4.81 28.09
CA LEU A 73 21.99 3.95 27.64
C LEU A 73 20.69 4.71 27.43
N ASP A 74 20.48 5.82 28.15
CA ASP A 74 19.25 6.62 28.04
C ASP A 74 19.21 7.42 26.73
N SER A 75 20.37 7.61 26.10
CA SER A 75 20.52 8.30 24.82
C SER A 75 20.34 7.40 23.58
N ILE A 76 20.14 6.10 23.78
CA ILE A 76 20.04 5.13 22.67
C ILE A 76 18.80 5.42 21.83
N LYS A 77 19.04 5.64 20.54
CA LYS A 77 17.97 5.80 19.55
C LYS A 77 18.25 4.95 18.31
N GLN A 78 17.20 4.31 17.80
CA GLN A 78 17.28 3.65 16.51
C GLN A 78 17.29 4.71 15.39
N VAL A 79 18.30 4.66 14.54
CA VAL A 79 18.51 5.64 13.46
C VAL A 79 18.01 5.11 12.11
N ASN A 80 18.22 3.81 11.86
CA ASN A 80 17.79 3.14 10.64
C ASN A 80 17.38 1.69 10.93
N GLN A 81 16.69 1.08 9.98
CA GLN A 81 16.45 -0.35 9.86
C GLN A 81 16.09 -0.66 8.42
N GLU A 82 16.27 -1.92 8.03
CA GLU A 82 15.90 -2.40 6.71
C GLU A 82 15.27 -3.79 6.87
N TYR A 83 14.09 -3.97 6.30
CA TYR A 83 13.41 -5.24 6.13
C TYR A 83 13.51 -5.62 4.67
N ALA A 84 14.00 -6.82 4.39
CA ALA A 84 14.16 -7.34 3.04
C ALA A 84 13.29 -8.59 2.86
N PHE A 85 12.55 -8.65 1.76
CA PHE A 85 11.71 -9.77 1.38
C PHE A 85 12.19 -10.33 0.05
N ASN A 86 12.73 -11.55 0.07
CA ASN A 86 13.17 -12.23 -1.15
C ASN A 86 11.94 -12.57 -2.02
N HIS A 87 11.98 -12.13 -3.27
CA HIS A 87 10.97 -12.41 -4.29
C HIS A 87 11.63 -12.97 -5.55
N GLY A 88 12.47 -14.00 -5.41
CA GLY A 88 13.20 -14.61 -6.53
C GLY A 88 12.32 -15.03 -7.72
N TYR A 89 11.05 -15.39 -7.48
CA TYR A 89 10.10 -15.72 -8.56
C TYR A 89 9.71 -14.53 -9.44
N LEU A 90 9.81 -13.29 -8.94
CA LEU A 90 9.59 -12.07 -9.72
C LEU A 90 10.82 -11.66 -10.54
N ASP A 91 11.96 -12.32 -10.33
CA ASP A 91 13.20 -11.94 -10.98
C ASP A 91 13.11 -12.09 -12.50
N ASP A 92 12.43 -13.17 -12.95
CA ASP A 92 12.16 -13.46 -14.36
C ASP A 92 11.21 -12.44 -15.00
N VAL A 93 10.19 -11.99 -14.27
CA VAL A 93 9.21 -11.01 -14.73
C VAL A 93 9.83 -9.62 -14.90
N LEU A 94 10.86 -9.31 -14.09
CA LEU A 94 11.54 -8.03 -14.09
C LEU A 94 12.87 -8.05 -14.86
N ARG A 95 13.18 -9.12 -15.59
CA ARG A 95 14.34 -9.18 -16.50
C ARG A 95 14.28 -8.02 -17.49
N GLY A 96 15.30 -7.15 -17.47
CA GLY A 96 15.43 -6.00 -18.37
C GLY A 96 14.80 -4.68 -17.88
N ARG A 97 14.23 -4.65 -16.66
CA ARG A 97 13.70 -3.44 -16.02
C ARG A 97 14.74 -2.79 -15.08
N PRO A 98 14.58 -1.52 -14.65
CA PRO A 98 15.56 -0.84 -13.83
C PRO A 98 15.96 -1.67 -12.59
N LYS A 99 17.27 -1.80 -12.38
CA LYS A 99 17.87 -2.58 -11.28
C LYS A 99 17.45 -2.09 -9.89
N LYS A 100 17.00 -0.84 -9.79
CA LYS A 100 16.53 -0.20 -8.57
C LYS A 100 15.32 0.67 -8.88
N ALA A 101 14.25 0.48 -8.13
CA ALA A 101 13.08 1.34 -8.11
C ALA A 101 12.79 1.70 -6.66
N ARG A 102 12.49 2.96 -6.37
CA ARG A 102 12.22 3.46 -5.02
C ARG A 102 10.93 4.24 -5.00
N VAL A 103 10.14 4.01 -3.96
CA VAL A 103 8.94 4.75 -3.65
C VAL A 103 9.10 5.31 -2.24
N GLU A 104 8.91 6.62 -2.10
CA GLU A 104 8.82 7.29 -0.81
C GLU A 104 7.35 7.42 -0.42
N LEU A 105 7.05 7.17 0.85
CA LEU A 105 5.73 7.33 1.42
C LEU A 105 5.67 8.69 2.12
N ASP A 106 4.51 9.33 2.07
CA ASP A 106 4.29 10.64 2.67
C ASP A 106 4.06 10.56 4.20
N ARG A 107 4.99 9.90 4.89
CA ARG A 107 5.02 9.76 6.35
C ARG A 107 6.40 9.32 6.82
N ASP A 108 6.65 9.47 8.12
CA ASP A 108 7.90 9.02 8.72
C ASP A 108 7.92 7.50 8.90
N ALA A 109 9.12 6.91 8.82
CA ALA A 109 9.33 5.48 8.98
C ALA A 109 9.12 5.07 10.44
N ARG A 110 8.42 3.95 10.64
CA ARG A 110 8.23 3.31 11.95
C ARG A 110 9.31 2.27 12.18
N GLY A 111 10.16 2.54 13.15
CA GLY A 111 11.16 1.65 13.72
C GLY A 111 10.58 0.49 14.53
N LEU A 112 11.46 -0.39 14.99
CA LEU A 112 11.16 -1.43 15.97
C LEU A 112 10.92 -0.82 17.37
N PHE A 113 11.70 0.21 17.72
CA PHE A 113 11.65 0.84 19.05
C PHE A 113 10.96 2.20 19.07
N ASN A 114 11.01 2.94 17.96
CA ASN A 114 10.58 4.34 17.88
C ASN A 114 10.16 4.70 16.45
N LYS A 115 9.76 5.96 16.23
CA LYS A 115 9.73 6.52 14.87
C LYS A 115 11.15 6.92 14.47
N LEU A 116 11.50 6.66 13.23
CA LEU A 116 12.79 7.03 12.66
C LEU A 116 12.70 8.45 12.09
N ASP A 117 13.82 9.17 12.16
CA ASP A 117 13.97 10.52 11.60
C ASP A 117 14.26 10.48 10.09
N GLN A 118 13.45 9.71 9.36
CA GLN A 118 13.55 9.54 7.92
C GLN A 118 12.18 9.15 7.35
N LYS A 119 11.94 9.53 6.10
CA LYS A 119 10.72 9.14 5.38
C LYS A 119 10.66 7.62 5.22
N ALA A 120 9.45 7.09 5.37
CA ALA A 120 9.18 5.71 5.03
C ALA A 120 9.39 5.52 3.53
N LYS A 121 10.11 4.47 3.15
CA LYS A 121 10.43 4.16 1.76
C LYS A 121 10.38 2.65 1.56
N ALA A 122 10.02 2.26 0.35
CA ALA A 122 10.14 0.90 -0.14
C ALA A 122 10.90 0.93 -1.46
N TRP A 123 11.76 -0.04 -1.69
CA TRP A 123 12.53 -0.13 -2.91
C TRP A 123 12.75 -1.57 -3.32
N ILE A 124 13.17 -1.73 -4.57
CA ILE A 124 13.60 -3.01 -5.11
C ILE A 124 15.12 -2.95 -5.25
N ASP A 125 15.81 -3.96 -4.75
CA ASP A 125 17.25 -4.11 -4.91
C ASP A 125 17.62 -5.55 -5.31
N ARG A 126 18.84 -5.71 -5.83
CA ARG A 126 19.48 -7.00 -6.17
C ARG A 126 20.87 -7.12 -5.56
N SER A 127 21.17 -6.35 -4.52
CA SER A 127 22.51 -6.25 -3.93
C SER A 127 23.00 -7.59 -3.36
N TYR A 128 22.09 -8.48 -2.96
CA TYR A 128 22.39 -9.79 -2.40
C TYR A 128 22.08 -10.98 -3.34
N GLY A 129 21.96 -10.72 -4.65
CA GLY A 129 21.72 -11.74 -5.67
C GLY A 129 20.30 -11.71 -6.19
N ASP A 130 19.37 -12.33 -5.47
CA ASP A 130 17.95 -12.36 -5.83
C ASP A 130 17.30 -10.97 -5.73
N LEU A 131 16.18 -10.81 -6.42
CA LEU A 131 15.34 -9.64 -6.27
C LEU A 131 14.76 -9.56 -4.86
N GLU A 132 15.09 -8.49 -4.15
CA GLU A 132 14.54 -8.19 -2.83
C GLU A 132 13.64 -6.95 -2.90
N ILE A 133 12.47 -7.05 -2.28
CA ILE A 133 11.67 -5.88 -1.94
C ILE A 133 12.10 -5.46 -0.54
N GLU A 134 12.62 -4.25 -0.41
CA GLU A 134 13.16 -3.72 0.82
C GLU A 134 12.33 -2.54 1.32
N THR A 135 12.29 -2.35 2.64
CA THR A 135 11.68 -1.18 3.26
C THR A 135 12.36 -0.82 4.57
N ASN A 136 12.40 0.46 4.92
CA ASN A 136 12.85 0.92 6.23
C ASN A 136 11.70 1.05 7.25
N ASP A 137 10.49 0.66 6.88
CA ASP A 137 9.27 0.92 7.66
C ASP A 137 8.59 -0.39 8.09
N LEU A 138 8.51 -0.59 9.41
CA LEU A 138 7.92 -1.79 10.01
C LEU A 138 6.42 -1.93 9.67
N GLU A 139 5.69 -0.82 9.58
CA GLU A 139 4.27 -0.86 9.25
C GLU A 139 4.04 -1.32 7.80
N TYR A 140 4.86 -0.86 6.87
CA TYR A 140 4.86 -1.29 5.48
C TYR A 140 5.23 -2.77 5.38
N ALA A 141 6.30 -3.20 6.05
CA ALA A 141 6.73 -4.59 6.14
C ALA A 141 5.58 -5.51 6.61
N ARG A 142 4.88 -5.12 7.68
CA ARG A 142 3.72 -5.87 8.19
C ARG A 142 2.57 -5.94 7.17
N ARG A 143 2.26 -4.82 6.50
CA ARG A 143 1.19 -4.78 5.49
C ARG A 143 1.52 -5.64 4.27
N LEU A 144 2.78 -5.65 3.86
CA LEU A 144 3.25 -6.47 2.74
C LEU A 144 3.11 -7.96 3.05
N LEU A 145 3.51 -8.39 4.26
CA LEU A 145 3.34 -9.77 4.73
C LEU A 145 1.87 -10.20 4.78
N LEU A 146 0.99 -9.29 5.22
CA LEU A 146 -0.46 -9.56 5.34
C LEU A 146 -1.21 -9.39 4.01
N MET A 147 -0.54 -8.97 2.94
CA MET A 147 -1.17 -8.63 1.68
C MET A 147 -2.02 -9.77 1.10
N PRO A 148 -1.58 -11.05 1.09
CA PRO A 148 -2.41 -12.14 0.56
C PRO A 148 -3.75 -12.28 1.29
N GLU A 149 -3.73 -12.21 2.62
CA GLU A 149 -4.92 -12.29 3.46
C GLU A 149 -5.82 -11.06 3.30
N ILE A 150 -5.23 -9.87 3.17
CA ILE A 150 -5.99 -8.63 2.92
C ILE A 150 -6.71 -8.73 1.57
N ILE A 151 -6.02 -9.18 0.52
CA ILE A 151 -6.60 -9.35 -0.82
C ILE A 151 -7.71 -10.40 -0.79
N TYR A 152 -7.46 -11.56 -0.16
CA TYR A 152 -8.47 -12.62 -0.04
C TYR A 152 -9.74 -12.13 0.69
N ASN A 153 -9.58 -11.39 1.78
CA ASN A 153 -10.71 -10.84 2.53
C ASN A 153 -11.44 -9.74 1.76
N LEU A 154 -10.73 -8.93 0.97
CA LEU A 154 -11.34 -7.93 0.09
C LEU A 154 -12.18 -8.60 -0.98
N ASP A 155 -11.64 -9.61 -1.67
CA ASP A 155 -12.36 -10.35 -2.71
C ASP A 155 -13.64 -10.99 -2.16
N LYS A 156 -13.53 -11.70 -1.03
CA LYS A 156 -14.67 -12.34 -0.36
C LYS A 156 -15.77 -11.35 0.05
N LYS A 157 -15.42 -10.12 0.42
CA LYS A 157 -16.38 -9.09 0.85
C LYS A 157 -16.95 -8.30 -0.32
N LEU A 158 -16.12 -7.97 -1.31
CA LEU A 158 -16.50 -7.07 -2.40
C LEU A 158 -17.18 -7.81 -3.55
N ALA A 159 -16.76 -9.04 -3.88
CA ALA A 159 -17.37 -9.82 -4.95
C ALA A 159 -18.90 -9.93 -4.82
N PRO A 160 -19.49 -10.33 -3.66
CA PRO A 160 -20.94 -10.42 -3.55
C PRO A 160 -21.64 -9.05 -3.62
N ILE A 161 -21.02 -7.99 -3.10
CA ILE A 161 -21.58 -6.63 -3.17
C ILE A 161 -21.62 -6.15 -4.62
N LEU A 162 -20.56 -6.40 -5.38
CA LEU A 162 -20.49 -6.04 -6.79
C LEU A 162 -21.49 -6.83 -7.62
N GLU A 163 -21.71 -8.12 -7.30
CA GLU A 163 -22.73 -8.95 -7.93
C GLU A 163 -24.15 -8.45 -7.63
N GLU A 164 -24.43 -8.09 -6.37
CA GLU A 164 -25.72 -7.53 -5.96
C GLU A 164 -26.00 -6.19 -6.64
N LEU A 165 -25.02 -5.28 -6.67
CA LEU A 165 -25.12 -4.01 -7.38
C LEU A 165 -25.37 -4.21 -8.88
N SER A 166 -24.66 -5.15 -9.52
CA SER A 166 -24.85 -5.48 -10.93
C SER A 166 -26.28 -5.98 -11.20
N ASN A 167 -26.82 -6.83 -10.32
CA ASN A 167 -28.20 -7.30 -10.41
C ASN A 167 -29.22 -6.18 -10.20
N GLN A 168 -28.99 -5.27 -9.23
CA GLN A 168 -29.86 -4.12 -9.01
C GLN A 168 -29.90 -3.18 -10.22
N ILE A 169 -28.74 -2.89 -10.82
CA ILE A 169 -28.65 -2.08 -12.05
C ILE A 169 -29.46 -2.73 -13.17
N ARG A 170 -29.30 -4.05 -13.38
CA ARG A 170 -30.04 -4.77 -14.42
C ARG A 170 -31.56 -4.71 -14.20
N LEU A 171 -32.01 -4.89 -12.95
CA LEU A 171 -33.43 -4.79 -12.60
C LEU A 171 -33.97 -3.37 -12.83
N HIS A 172 -33.21 -2.33 -12.49
CA HIS A 172 -33.61 -0.94 -12.74
C HIS A 172 -33.74 -0.66 -14.23
N LEU A 173 -32.77 -1.10 -15.05
CA LEU A 173 -32.83 -0.94 -16.50
C LEU A 173 -34.07 -1.62 -17.10
N GLU A 174 -34.42 -2.83 -16.64
CA GLU A 174 -35.63 -3.52 -17.10
C GLU A 174 -36.91 -2.76 -16.72
N VAL A 175 -36.96 -2.17 -15.52
CA VAL A 175 -38.10 -1.35 -15.09
C VAL A 175 -38.19 -0.06 -15.91
N GLU A 176 -37.08 0.59 -16.22
CA GLU A 176 -37.04 1.78 -17.07
C GLU A 176 -37.53 1.47 -18.49
N GLU A 177 -37.10 0.36 -19.09
CA GLU A 177 -37.58 -0.09 -20.40
C GLU A 177 -39.09 -0.36 -20.41
N ARG A 178 -39.60 -1.05 -19.38
CA ARG A 178 -41.05 -1.29 -19.24
C ARG A 178 -41.82 0.02 -19.07
N THR A 179 -41.28 0.96 -18.31
CA THR A 179 -41.88 2.28 -18.08
C THR A 179 -41.94 3.08 -19.38
N LEU A 180 -40.84 3.11 -20.15
CA LEU A 180 -40.79 3.70 -21.49
C LEU A 180 -41.84 3.09 -22.42
N SER A 181 -41.93 1.76 -22.49
CA SER A 181 -42.92 1.09 -23.33
C SER A 181 -44.37 1.43 -22.94
N THR A 182 -44.61 1.66 -21.64
CA THR A 182 -45.94 2.03 -21.12
C THR A 182 -46.26 3.48 -21.47
N LEU A 183 -45.30 4.38 -21.34
CA LEU A 183 -45.43 5.78 -21.77
C LEU A 183 -45.68 5.89 -23.27
N GLU A 184 -45.01 5.08 -24.10
CA GLU A 184 -45.26 5.02 -25.53
C GLU A 184 -46.69 4.58 -25.85
N LYS A 185 -47.20 3.55 -25.16
CA LYS A 185 -48.60 3.10 -25.31
C LYS A 185 -49.59 4.19 -24.90
N LEU A 186 -49.34 4.85 -23.76
CA LEU A 186 -50.18 5.97 -23.30
C LEU A 186 -50.17 7.12 -24.30
N SER A 187 -49.00 7.46 -24.85
CA SER A 187 -48.87 8.48 -25.90
C SER A 187 -49.73 8.14 -27.11
N ARG A 188 -49.69 6.88 -27.59
CA ARG A 188 -50.55 6.43 -28.70
C ARG A 188 -52.04 6.53 -28.36
N TYR A 189 -52.45 6.10 -27.16
CA TYR A 189 -53.86 6.21 -26.75
C TYR A 189 -54.32 7.68 -26.68
N ILE A 190 -53.47 8.59 -26.22
CA ILE A 190 -53.78 10.03 -26.20
C ILE A 190 -53.92 10.57 -27.62
N GLU A 191 -53.05 10.17 -28.55
CA GLU A 191 -53.16 10.51 -29.96
C GLU A 191 -54.46 9.98 -30.58
N GLU A 192 -54.81 8.72 -30.33
CA GLU A 192 -56.06 8.12 -30.80
C GLU A 192 -57.30 8.85 -30.25
N LEU A 193 -57.31 9.15 -28.94
CA LEU A 193 -58.39 9.91 -28.30
C LEU A 193 -58.53 11.31 -28.89
N ARG A 194 -57.41 12.00 -29.12
CA ARG A 194 -57.37 13.31 -29.76
C ARG A 194 -57.90 13.24 -31.19
N ASP A 195 -57.54 12.22 -31.95
CA ASP A 195 -58.02 12.02 -33.32
C ASP A 195 -59.51 11.67 -33.36
N LEU A 196 -60.01 10.89 -32.41
CA LEU A 196 -61.44 10.61 -32.23
C LEU A 196 -62.23 11.89 -31.90
N GLN A 197 -61.69 12.78 -31.06
CA GLN A 197 -62.30 14.08 -30.79
C GLN A 197 -62.28 15.02 -32.01
N ARG A 198 -61.27 14.91 -32.88
CA ARG A 198 -61.18 15.71 -34.12
C ARG A 198 -62.10 15.21 -35.24
N ARG A 199 -62.57 13.96 -35.18
CA ARG A 199 -63.60 13.48 -36.12
C ARG A 199 -64.90 14.24 -35.86
N PRO A 200 -65.56 14.81 -36.88
CA PRO A 200 -66.88 15.40 -36.70
C PRO A 200 -67.78 14.32 -36.10
N SER A 201 -68.42 14.64 -34.96
CA SER A 201 -69.22 13.65 -34.23
C SER A 201 -70.15 12.91 -35.20
N LEU A 202 -70.34 11.61 -34.98
CA LEU A 202 -71.34 10.84 -35.73
C LEU A 202 -72.67 11.61 -35.80
N PHE A 203 -72.99 12.32 -34.72
CA PHE A 203 -74.08 13.28 -34.66
C PHE A 203 -74.00 14.40 -35.70
N LYS A 204 -72.86 15.09 -35.87
CA LYS A 204 -72.66 16.12 -36.91
C LYS A 204 -72.75 15.55 -38.32
N ARG A 205 -72.25 14.33 -38.55
CA ARG A 205 -72.39 13.61 -39.83
C ARG A 205 -73.84 13.21 -40.12
N ILE A 206 -74.55 12.69 -39.12
CA ILE A 206 -75.98 12.34 -39.21
C ILE A 206 -76.83 13.60 -39.42
N LEU A 207 -76.54 14.68 -38.70
CA LEU A 207 -77.23 15.97 -38.83
C LEU A 207 -77.01 16.58 -40.23
N ASN A 208 -75.78 16.52 -40.76
CA ASN A 208 -75.49 16.95 -42.13
C ASN A 208 -76.13 16.04 -43.18
N TRP A 209 -76.24 14.73 -42.95
CA TRP A 209 -76.95 13.81 -43.83
C TRP A 209 -78.46 14.08 -43.84
N PHE A 210 -79.06 14.28 -42.66
CA PHE A 210 -80.47 14.65 -42.52
C PHE A 210 -80.79 15.98 -43.22
N ARG A 211 -79.97 17.01 -43.00
CA ARG A 211 -80.11 18.31 -43.67
C ARG A 211 -79.99 18.23 -45.19
N ARG A 212 -79.29 17.23 -45.72
CA ARG A 212 -79.07 17.06 -47.17
C ARG A 212 -80.22 16.30 -47.86
N TRP A 213 -81.04 15.58 -47.10
CA TRP A 213 -82.18 14.81 -47.62
C TRP A 213 -83.54 15.45 -47.34
N PHE A 214 -83.64 16.28 -46.29
CA PHE A 214 -84.91 16.87 -45.84
C PHE A 214 -84.89 18.40 -45.75
N GLY A 215 -83.84 19.04 -46.29
CA GLY A 215 -83.69 20.49 -46.37
C GLY A 215 -83.68 20.99 -47.80
#